data_AF-A0A2G1Y110-F1
#
_entry.id   AF-A0A2G1Y110-F1
#
_cell.length_a   1.000
_cell.length_b   1.000
_cell.length_c   1.000
_cell.angle_alpha   90.00
_cell.angle_beta   90.00
_cell.angle_gamma   90.00
#
_symmetry.space_group_name_H-M   'P 1'
#
loop_
_entity.id
_entity.type
_entity.pdbx_description
1 polymer ?
#
loop_
_entity_poly.entity_id
_entity_poly.type
_entity_poly.pdbx_seq_one_letter_code
_entity_poly.pdbx_strand_id
1 'polypeptide(L)'
;MTMQAIINNAVKRLKLEGKLLTPDFYAEAFCKEAKKAGMNVEDCNHLERFTKSLNPEFQKDLKNYHIKTEHEFVRFVISKLNRTNPTQATQTIEAQSLLTKRVLQVVSVLHNKEASQLAKKTIDILDSGAKSEQIDVFRQRWVNFLTTYDDTFLQELKSLGTVESKDLRKSIENLNLSTNDTMLIESTSVLKKVSKLLISSFVPSIASSVNDTIVNISAKIQQNPSLLQSDSIEQEIKTAISLRIALDKESVKAMVESIDGV
;
A
#
# COMPACT_ATOMS: atom_id res chain seq x y z
N MET A 1 47.63 57.36 -22.10
CA MET A 1 48.77 56.50 -22.52
C MET A 1 48.44 55.94 -23.89
N THR A 2 49.35 56.01 -24.87
CA THR A 2 49.09 55.51 -26.24
C THR A 2 49.30 53.99 -26.35
N MET A 3 48.72 53.33 -27.35
CA MET A 3 48.92 51.89 -27.60
C MET A 3 50.41 51.55 -27.77
N GLN A 4 51.16 52.40 -28.49
CA GLN A 4 52.61 52.28 -28.64
C GLN A 4 53.35 52.28 -27.29
N ALA A 5 52.90 53.10 -26.33
CA ALA A 5 53.49 53.17 -25.00
C ALA A 5 53.21 51.90 -24.18
N ILE A 6 52.01 51.30 -24.32
CA ILE A 6 51.65 50.04 -23.66
C ILE A 6 52.50 48.88 -24.21
N ILE A 7 52.66 48.80 -25.54
CA ILE A 7 53.51 47.79 -26.19
C ILE A 7 54.96 47.91 -25.68
N ASN A 8 55.52 49.13 -25.69
CA ASN A 8 56.87 49.38 -25.21
C ASN A 8 57.04 49.04 -23.72
N ASN A 9 56.04 49.36 -22.89
CA ASN A 9 56.06 49.06 -21.47
C ASN A 9 55.92 47.56 -21.19
N ALA A 10 55.13 46.83 -21.98
CA ALA A 10 55.00 45.38 -21.88
C ALA A 10 56.33 44.68 -22.21
N VAL A 11 57.02 45.09 -23.27
CA VAL A 11 58.35 44.57 -23.63
C VAL A 11 59.41 44.92 -22.57
N LYS A 12 59.39 46.15 -22.03
CA LYS A 12 60.28 46.55 -20.93
C LYS A 12 60.02 45.72 -19.67
N ARG A 13 58.77 45.49 -19.31
CA ARG A 13 58.37 44.63 -18.18
C ARG A 13 58.92 43.22 -18.36
N LEU A 14 58.78 42.62 -19.54
CA LEU A 14 59.32 41.27 -19.79
C LEU A 14 60.83 41.19 -19.63
N LYS A 15 61.55 42.20 -20.15
CA LYS A 15 63.01 42.30 -19.97
C LYS A 15 63.40 42.44 -18.49
N LEU A 16 62.65 43.23 -17.71
CA LEU A 16 62.88 43.41 -16.28
C LEU A 16 62.55 42.16 -15.46
N GLU A 17 61.51 41.42 -15.84
CA GLU A 17 61.09 40.16 -15.21
C GLU A 17 61.97 38.96 -15.64
N GLY A 18 62.95 39.16 -16.54
CA GLY A 18 63.82 38.09 -17.06
C GLY A 18 63.08 37.03 -17.88
N LYS A 19 61.87 37.33 -18.35
CA LYS A 19 61.03 36.40 -19.12
C LYS A 19 61.39 36.44 -20.61
N LEU A 20 61.28 35.28 -21.26
CA LEU A 20 61.40 35.16 -22.71
C LEU A 20 60.27 35.92 -23.41
N LEU A 21 60.54 36.45 -24.61
CA LEU A 21 59.53 37.11 -25.43
C LEU A 21 58.70 36.06 -26.18
N THR A 22 57.85 35.33 -25.45
CA THR A 22 56.88 34.40 -26.03
C THR A 22 55.51 35.07 -26.17
N PRO A 23 54.64 34.59 -27.06
CA PRO A 23 53.28 35.11 -27.19
C PRO A 23 52.51 35.17 -25.86
N ASP A 24 52.60 34.11 -25.04
CA ASP A 24 51.88 34.03 -23.76
C ASP A 24 52.40 35.04 -22.73
N PHE A 25 53.73 35.14 -22.58
CA PHE A 25 54.32 36.11 -21.66
C PHE A 25 54.07 37.55 -22.12
N TYR A 26 54.10 37.78 -23.45
CA TYR A 26 53.73 39.06 -24.02
C TYR A 26 52.26 39.41 -23.75
N ALA A 27 51.32 38.49 -23.96
CA ALA A 27 49.91 38.70 -23.67
C ALA A 27 49.69 39.04 -22.18
N GLU A 28 50.33 38.32 -21.26
CA GLU A 28 50.26 38.59 -19.82
C GLU A 28 50.79 40.00 -19.47
N ALA A 29 51.97 40.35 -19.99
CA ALA A 29 52.61 41.65 -19.75
C ALA A 29 51.80 42.81 -20.37
N PHE A 30 51.29 42.61 -21.58
CA PHE A 30 50.45 43.57 -22.30
C PHE A 30 49.14 43.82 -21.55
N CYS A 31 48.43 42.77 -21.14
CA CYS A 31 47.17 42.92 -20.41
C CYS A 31 47.35 43.61 -19.06
N LYS A 32 48.48 43.37 -18.36
CA LYS A 32 48.81 44.10 -17.12
C LYS A 32 49.04 45.59 -17.37
N GLU A 33 49.77 45.95 -18.42
CA GLU A 33 50.06 47.36 -18.74
C GLU A 33 48.83 48.08 -19.34
N ALA A 34 48.01 47.38 -20.14
CA ALA A 34 46.74 47.90 -20.64
C ALA A 34 45.77 48.20 -19.50
N LYS A 35 45.65 47.30 -18.51
CA LYS A 35 44.81 47.50 -17.32
C LYS A 35 45.29 48.67 -16.46
N LYS A 36 46.60 48.82 -16.25
CA LYS A 36 47.18 49.99 -15.55
C LYS A 36 46.90 51.31 -16.28
N ALA A 37 46.88 51.26 -17.61
CA ALA A 37 46.55 52.42 -18.45
C ALA A 37 45.05 52.73 -18.51
N GLY A 38 44.19 51.95 -17.84
CA GLY A 38 42.74 52.08 -17.90
C GLY A 38 42.15 51.69 -19.26
N MET A 39 42.91 50.97 -20.09
CA MET A 39 42.50 50.58 -21.45
C MET A 39 41.81 49.22 -21.40
N ASN A 40 40.56 49.17 -21.83
CA ASN A 40 39.79 47.93 -21.88
C ASN A 40 40.04 47.21 -23.21
N VAL A 41 40.83 46.14 -23.18
CA VAL A 41 41.12 45.31 -24.35
C VAL A 41 40.33 44.01 -24.23
N GLU A 42 39.56 43.68 -25.27
CA GLU A 42 38.67 42.52 -25.26
C GLU A 42 39.43 41.21 -25.00
N ASP A 43 40.62 41.08 -25.60
CA ASP A 43 41.48 39.91 -25.42
C ASP A 43 42.00 39.70 -23.99
N CYS A 44 41.99 40.75 -23.17
CA CYS A 44 42.41 40.65 -21.77
C CYS A 44 41.28 40.18 -20.84
N ASN A 45 40.05 40.02 -21.35
CA ASN A 45 38.86 39.72 -20.55
C ASN A 45 38.20 38.37 -20.88
N HIS A 46 38.80 37.54 -21.73
CA HIS A 46 38.25 36.24 -22.15
C HIS A 46 37.87 35.35 -20.96
N LEU A 47 38.76 35.24 -19.96
CA LEU A 47 38.53 34.44 -18.76
C LEU A 47 37.31 34.91 -17.96
N GLU A 48 37.11 36.23 -17.85
CA GLU A 48 35.99 36.81 -17.11
C GLU A 48 34.66 36.57 -17.85
N ARG A 49 34.67 36.66 -19.19
CA ARG A 49 33.50 36.32 -20.02
C ARG A 49 33.13 34.85 -19.88
N PHE A 50 34.10 33.94 -20.00
CA PHE A 50 33.84 32.51 -19.84
C PHE A 50 33.36 32.19 -18.42
N THR A 51 33.94 32.81 -17.39
CA THR A 51 33.49 32.65 -16.01
C THR A 51 32.03 33.08 -15.83
N LYS A 52 31.64 34.24 -16.38
CA LYS A 52 30.25 34.74 -16.31
C LYS A 52 29.24 33.88 -17.06
N SER A 53 29.69 33.13 -18.08
CA SER A 53 28.83 32.23 -18.87
C SER A 53 28.48 30.92 -18.15
N LEU A 54 29.23 30.54 -17.11
CA LEU A 54 28.95 29.34 -16.32
C LEU A 54 27.75 29.54 -15.39
N ASN A 55 27.13 28.45 -14.95
CA ASN A 55 26.06 28.53 -13.96
C ASN A 55 26.58 29.07 -12.60
N PRO A 56 25.72 29.59 -11.72
CA PRO A 56 26.14 30.19 -10.45
C PRO A 56 26.91 29.24 -9.52
N GLU A 57 26.67 27.93 -9.64
CA GLU A 57 27.35 26.90 -8.84
C GLU A 57 28.81 26.74 -9.26
N PHE A 58 29.09 26.58 -10.55
CA PHE A 58 30.45 26.51 -11.08
C PHE A 58 31.21 27.84 -10.91
N GLN A 59 30.52 28.98 -10.95
CA GLN A 59 31.13 30.27 -10.62
C GLN A 59 31.62 30.35 -9.16
N LYS A 60 30.88 29.75 -8.21
CA LYS A 60 31.32 29.66 -6.81
C LYS A 60 32.53 28.76 -6.67
N ASP A 61 32.50 27.59 -7.30
CA ASP A 61 33.62 26.64 -7.28
C ASP A 61 34.90 27.26 -7.84
N LEU A 62 34.81 28.03 -8.93
CA LEU A 62 35.95 28.71 -9.54
C LEU A 62 36.74 29.61 -8.58
N LYS A 63 36.06 30.24 -7.61
CA LYS A 63 36.73 31.09 -6.61
C LYS A 63 37.72 30.31 -5.75
N ASN A 64 37.48 29.01 -5.55
CA ASN A 64 38.36 28.14 -4.75
C ASN A 64 39.62 27.73 -5.53
N TYR A 65 39.56 27.70 -6.86
CA TYR A 65 40.63 27.19 -7.73
C TYR A 65 41.63 28.26 -8.22
N HIS A 66 41.41 29.54 -7.91
CA HIS A 66 42.32 30.65 -8.26
C HIS A 66 42.79 30.63 -9.73
N ILE A 67 41.85 30.45 -10.67
CA ILE A 67 42.15 30.35 -12.10
C ILE A 67 42.68 31.68 -12.64
N LYS A 68 43.88 31.66 -13.23
CA LYS A 68 44.59 32.83 -13.78
C LYS A 68 44.75 32.78 -15.29
N THR A 69 44.67 31.59 -15.88
CA THR A 69 44.90 31.37 -17.31
C THR A 69 43.76 30.61 -17.99
N GLU A 70 43.61 30.77 -19.30
CA GLU A 70 42.64 30.02 -20.10
C GLU A 70 42.89 28.51 -20.03
N HIS A 71 44.16 28.09 -19.99
CA HIS A 71 44.54 26.69 -19.83
C HIS A 71 44.06 26.09 -18.50
N GLU A 72 44.18 26.84 -17.40
CA GLU A 72 43.65 26.43 -16.10
C GLU A 72 42.12 26.37 -16.12
N PHE A 73 41.47 27.33 -16.78
CA PHE A 73 40.02 27.33 -16.97
C PHE A 73 39.55 26.09 -17.74
N VAL A 74 40.20 25.77 -18.86
CA VAL A 74 39.90 24.58 -19.67
C VAL A 74 40.13 23.31 -18.85
N ARG A 75 41.21 23.21 -18.06
CA ARG A 75 41.44 22.07 -17.16
C ARG A 75 40.35 21.93 -16.11
N PHE A 76 39.88 23.04 -15.54
CA PHE A 76 38.76 23.04 -14.59
C PHE A 76 37.48 22.52 -15.25
N VAL A 77 37.15 23.03 -16.44
CA VAL A 77 35.97 22.58 -17.19
C VAL A 77 36.08 21.11 -17.56
N ILE A 78 37.23 20.63 -18.05
CA ILE A 78 37.47 19.21 -18.34
C ILE A 78 37.31 18.36 -17.08
N SER A 79 37.85 18.79 -15.94
CA SER A 79 37.71 18.07 -14.67
C SER A 79 36.25 17.97 -14.24
N LYS A 80 35.48 19.06 -14.35
CA LYS A 80 34.05 19.08 -14.06
C LYS A 80 33.27 18.21 -15.04
N LEU A 81 33.58 18.31 -16.34
CA LEU A 81 32.95 17.55 -17.41
C LEU A 81 33.16 16.04 -17.22
N ASN A 82 34.38 15.61 -16.90
CA ASN A 82 34.70 14.20 -16.65
C ASN A 82 34.09 13.68 -15.34
N ARG A 83 33.83 14.57 -14.37
CA ARG A 83 33.14 14.24 -13.11
C ARG A 83 31.62 14.21 -13.27
N THR A 84 31.06 14.99 -14.17
CA THR A 84 29.72 14.71 -14.71
C THR A 84 29.82 13.43 -15.51
N ASN A 85 29.63 12.30 -14.83
CA ASN A 85 29.41 11.03 -15.48
C ASN A 85 27.90 10.90 -15.72
N PRO A 86 27.35 11.41 -16.84
CA PRO A 86 25.92 11.30 -17.13
C PRO A 86 25.45 9.85 -17.07
N THR A 87 26.34 8.90 -17.35
CA THR A 87 26.09 7.46 -17.23
C THR A 87 25.77 7.04 -15.80
N GLN A 88 26.48 7.54 -14.78
CA GLN A 88 26.26 7.09 -13.40
C GLN A 88 24.94 7.61 -12.83
N ALA A 89 24.61 8.89 -13.09
CA ALA A 89 23.32 9.46 -12.70
C ALA A 89 22.16 8.74 -13.40
N THR A 90 22.29 8.49 -14.71
CA THR A 90 21.28 7.78 -15.50
C THR A 90 21.13 6.33 -15.02
N GLN A 91 22.23 5.60 -14.82
CA GLN A 91 22.21 4.23 -14.28
C GLN A 91 21.57 4.16 -12.90
N THR A 92 21.84 5.16 -12.04
CA THR A 92 21.23 5.22 -10.71
C THR A 92 19.72 5.45 -10.81
N ILE A 93 19.28 6.36 -11.68
CA ILE A 93 17.85 6.63 -11.92
C ILE A 93 17.15 5.41 -12.51
N GLU A 94 17.78 4.72 -13.47
CA GLU A 94 17.26 3.47 -14.04
C GLU A 94 17.10 2.38 -12.97
N ALA A 95 18.13 2.19 -12.14
CA ALA A 95 18.09 1.23 -11.04
C ALA A 95 17.00 1.58 -10.01
N GLN A 96 16.87 2.86 -9.64
CA GLN A 96 15.83 3.34 -8.75
C GLN A 96 14.42 3.19 -9.35
N SER A 97 14.26 3.46 -10.65
CA SER A 97 12.99 3.28 -11.37
C SER A 97 12.59 1.80 -11.37
N LEU A 98 13.53 0.89 -11.64
CA LEU A 98 13.28 -0.55 -11.59
C LEU A 98 12.88 -1.01 -10.18
N LEU A 99 13.61 -0.57 -9.15
CA LEU A 99 13.27 -0.88 -7.75
C LEU A 99 11.88 -0.36 -7.40
N THR A 100 11.56 0.87 -7.77
CA THR A 100 10.24 1.48 -7.52
C THR A 100 9.13 0.67 -8.18
N LYS A 101 9.30 0.26 -9.44
CA LYS A 101 8.36 -0.62 -10.13
C LYS A 101 8.16 -1.95 -9.40
N ARG A 102 9.24 -2.57 -8.89
CA ARG A 102 9.14 -3.83 -8.11
C ARG A 102 8.40 -3.63 -6.80
N VAL A 103 8.66 -2.55 -6.06
CA VAL A 103 7.92 -2.21 -4.84
C VAL A 103 6.44 -2.01 -5.15
N LEU A 104 6.10 -1.27 -6.21
CA LEU A 104 4.71 -1.07 -6.63
C LEU A 104 4.04 -2.38 -7.07
N GLN A 105 4.77 -3.28 -7.72
CA GLN A 105 4.25 -4.60 -8.08
C GLN A 105 3.89 -5.42 -6.84
N VAL A 106 4.71 -5.38 -5.79
CA VAL A 106 4.38 -6.00 -4.50
C VAL A 106 3.10 -5.37 -3.91
N VAL A 107 2.99 -4.04 -3.92
CA VAL A 107 1.76 -3.37 -3.45
C VAL A 107 0.54 -3.78 -4.28
N SER A 108 0.69 -4.00 -5.59
CA SER A 108 -0.40 -4.38 -6.50
C SER A 108 -1.02 -5.75 -6.23
N VAL A 109 -0.31 -6.62 -5.52
CA VAL A 109 -0.79 -7.96 -5.12
C VAL A 109 -1.23 -8.02 -3.65
N LEU A 110 -1.15 -6.91 -2.91
CA LEU A 110 -1.70 -6.81 -1.57
C LEU A 110 -3.24 -6.77 -1.62
N HIS A 111 -3.86 -7.23 -0.53
CA HIS A 111 -5.31 -7.32 -0.37
C HIS A 111 -5.95 -5.95 -0.01
N ASN A 112 -5.52 -4.87 -0.67
CA ASN A 112 -6.13 -3.55 -0.58
C ASN A 112 -6.42 -3.02 -1.99
N LYS A 113 -7.70 -2.90 -2.34
CA LYS A 113 -8.13 -2.55 -3.71
C LYS A 113 -7.61 -1.18 -4.14
N GLU A 114 -7.68 -0.18 -3.28
CA GLU A 114 -7.28 1.19 -3.59
C GLU A 114 -5.77 1.30 -3.77
N ALA A 115 -4.98 0.76 -2.82
CA ALA A 115 -3.53 0.70 -2.90
C ALA A 115 -3.08 -0.04 -4.16
N SER A 116 -3.71 -1.18 -4.47
CA SER A 116 -3.36 -1.99 -5.64
C SER A 116 -3.68 -1.29 -6.95
N GLN A 117 -4.79 -0.56 -7.04
CA GLN A 117 -5.12 0.25 -8.22
C GLN A 117 -4.18 1.45 -8.38
N LEU A 118 -3.85 2.13 -7.27
CA LEU A 118 -2.92 3.25 -7.28
C LEU A 118 -1.51 2.80 -7.71
N ALA A 119 -1.07 1.63 -7.24
CA ALA A 119 0.19 1.01 -7.63
C ALA A 119 0.25 0.70 -9.12
N LYS A 120 -0.78 0.05 -9.69
CA LYS A 120 -0.84 -0.25 -11.13
C LYS A 120 -0.76 1.00 -11.99
N LYS A 121 -1.58 2.02 -11.67
CA LYS A 121 -1.55 3.31 -12.39
C LYS A 121 -0.21 4.04 -12.27
N THR A 122 0.47 3.91 -11.13
CA THR A 122 1.81 4.48 -10.94
C THR A 122 2.83 3.77 -11.84
N ILE A 123 2.78 2.44 -11.93
CA ILE A 123 3.63 1.64 -12.82
C ILE A 123 3.41 2.06 -14.29
N ASP A 124 2.15 2.13 -14.74
CA ASP A 124 1.80 2.51 -16.12
C ASP A 124 2.44 3.85 -16.53
N ILE A 125 2.42 4.82 -15.62
CA ILE A 125 3.00 6.14 -15.85
C ILE A 125 4.54 6.08 -15.88
N LEU A 126 5.16 5.32 -14.99
CA LEU A 126 6.61 5.10 -14.99
C LEU A 126 7.10 4.32 -16.24
N ASP A 127 6.26 3.48 -16.84
CA ASP A 127 6.55 2.81 -18.12
C ASP A 127 6.40 3.76 -19.32
N SER A 128 5.45 4.70 -19.25
CA SER A 128 5.18 5.66 -20.34
C SER A 128 6.16 6.84 -20.46
N GLY A 129 7.14 6.96 -19.56
CA GLY A 129 8.07 8.10 -19.54
C GLY A 129 7.45 9.36 -18.93
N ALA A 130 6.96 9.24 -17.69
CA ALA A 130 6.30 10.31 -16.95
C ALA A 130 7.09 11.62 -16.88
N LYS A 131 6.38 12.75 -17.04
CA LYS A 131 6.93 14.09 -16.73
C LYS A 131 6.92 14.34 -15.23
N SER A 132 7.76 15.27 -14.77
CA SER A 132 7.88 15.60 -13.34
C SER A 132 6.54 16.00 -12.71
N GLU A 133 5.68 16.70 -13.44
CA GLU A 133 4.36 17.13 -12.94
C GLU A 133 3.43 15.92 -12.73
N GLN A 134 3.49 14.93 -13.62
CA GLN A 134 2.68 13.71 -13.49
C GLN A 134 3.14 12.86 -12.29
N ILE A 135 4.47 12.79 -12.07
CA ILE A 135 5.04 12.13 -10.90
C ILE A 135 4.58 12.81 -9.62
N ASP A 136 4.58 14.15 -9.57
CA ASP A 136 4.15 14.91 -8.39
C ASP A 136 2.66 14.71 -8.07
N VAL A 137 1.80 14.66 -9.08
CA VAL A 137 0.37 14.31 -8.92
C VAL A 137 0.21 12.93 -8.26
N PHE A 138 0.98 11.94 -8.70
CA PHE A 138 0.92 10.60 -8.10
C PHE A 138 1.53 10.55 -6.71
N ARG A 139 2.59 11.31 -6.44
CA ARG A 139 3.10 11.51 -5.07
C ARG A 139 1.99 12.01 -4.15
N GLN A 140 1.23 13.01 -4.58
CA GLN A 140 0.13 13.55 -3.79
C GLN A 140 -1.00 12.54 -3.56
N ARG A 141 -1.30 11.69 -4.56
CA ARG A 141 -2.26 10.59 -4.40
C ARG A 141 -1.80 9.55 -3.37
N TRP A 142 -0.51 9.20 -3.36
CA TRP A 142 0.08 8.33 -2.34
C TRP A 142 0.03 8.94 -0.95
N VAL A 143 0.34 10.24 -0.83
CA VAL A 143 0.17 10.97 0.43
C VAL A 143 -1.29 10.94 0.89
N ASN A 144 -2.24 11.20 -0.03
CA ASN A 144 -3.66 11.15 0.30
C ASN A 144 -4.06 9.76 0.81
N PHE A 145 -3.68 8.70 0.10
CA PHE A 145 -3.93 7.32 0.54
C PHE A 145 -3.38 7.06 1.95
N LEU A 146 -2.15 7.49 2.25
CA LEU A 146 -1.56 7.35 3.58
C LEU A 146 -2.36 8.09 4.67
N THR A 147 -2.93 9.24 4.35
CA THR A 147 -3.70 10.05 5.32
C THR A 147 -5.15 9.63 5.47
N THR A 148 -5.75 9.01 4.44
CA THR A 148 -7.16 8.62 4.44
C THR A 148 -7.38 7.12 4.67
N TYR A 149 -6.31 6.32 4.63
CA TYR A 149 -6.42 4.89 4.90
C TYR A 149 -6.88 4.67 6.34
N ASP A 150 -8.00 3.98 6.47
CA ASP A 150 -8.63 3.63 7.73
C ASP A 150 -8.71 2.10 7.83
N ASP A 151 -8.06 1.53 8.85
CA ASP A 151 -8.06 0.10 9.14
C ASP A 151 -9.15 -0.30 10.15
N THR A 152 -10.00 0.62 10.59
CA THR A 152 -11.06 0.36 11.57
C THR A 152 -12.08 -0.67 11.10
N PHE A 153 -12.24 -0.89 9.78
CA PHE A 153 -13.09 -1.96 9.25
C PHE A 153 -12.65 -3.35 9.75
N LEU A 154 -11.37 -3.55 10.07
CA LEU A 154 -10.89 -4.81 10.65
C LEU A 154 -11.47 -5.05 12.05
N GLN A 155 -11.92 -4.00 12.75
CA GLN A 155 -12.53 -4.11 14.08
C GLN A 155 -13.88 -4.84 14.04
N GLU A 156 -14.54 -4.92 12.88
CA GLU A 156 -15.75 -5.73 12.70
C GLU A 156 -15.49 -7.22 13.03
N LEU A 157 -14.25 -7.68 12.85
CA LEU A 157 -13.86 -9.05 13.14
C LEU A 157 -13.63 -9.32 14.65
N LYS A 158 -13.67 -8.31 15.51
CA LYS A 158 -13.48 -8.48 16.97
C LYS A 158 -14.52 -9.41 17.60
N SER A 159 -15.73 -9.49 17.03
CA SER A 159 -16.76 -10.42 17.51
C SER A 159 -16.41 -11.88 17.25
N LEU A 160 -15.51 -12.13 16.29
CA LEU A 160 -15.09 -13.46 15.87
C LEU A 160 -13.71 -13.84 16.43
N GLY A 161 -12.90 -12.88 16.87
CA GLY A 161 -11.58 -13.18 17.45
C GLY A 161 -10.73 -11.95 17.72
N THR A 162 -9.46 -12.17 18.07
CA THR A 162 -8.53 -11.08 18.35
C THR A 162 -7.91 -10.54 17.07
N VAL A 163 -8.20 -9.27 16.77
CA VAL A 163 -7.69 -8.56 15.58
C VAL A 163 -6.32 -7.94 15.87
N GLU A 164 -5.35 -8.21 14.99
CA GLU A 164 -3.97 -7.72 15.04
C GLU A 164 -3.74 -6.75 13.87
N SER A 165 -3.86 -5.45 14.12
CA SER A 165 -3.87 -4.42 13.04
C SER A 165 -2.61 -4.38 12.18
N LYS A 166 -1.47 -4.86 12.69
CA LYS A 166 -0.19 -4.90 11.96
C LYS A 166 0.09 -6.24 11.30
N ASP A 167 -0.72 -7.26 11.54
CA ASP A 167 -0.54 -8.60 11.02
C ASP A 167 -1.89 -9.18 10.61
N LEU A 168 -2.24 -8.96 9.34
CA LEU A 168 -3.47 -9.48 8.77
C LEU A 168 -3.51 -11.01 8.85
N ARG A 169 -2.38 -11.69 8.67
CA ARG A 169 -2.33 -13.15 8.73
C ARG A 169 -2.69 -13.65 10.13
N LYS A 170 -2.06 -13.06 11.16
CA LYS A 170 -2.37 -13.39 12.56
C LYS A 170 -3.80 -13.03 12.93
N SER A 171 -4.34 -11.93 12.40
CA SER A 171 -5.75 -11.56 12.57
C SER A 171 -6.67 -12.66 12.05
N ILE A 172 -6.39 -13.23 10.87
CA ILE A 172 -7.17 -14.34 10.30
C ILE A 172 -7.00 -15.64 11.11
N GLU A 173 -5.79 -15.97 11.54
CA GLU A 173 -5.50 -17.16 12.36
C GLU A 173 -6.19 -17.12 13.73
N ASN A 174 -6.39 -15.91 14.28
CA ASN A 174 -7.07 -15.69 15.56
C ASN A 174 -8.62 -15.68 15.45
N LEU A 175 -9.19 -15.72 14.25
CA LEU A 175 -10.64 -15.79 14.11
C LEU A 175 -11.13 -17.17 14.58
N ASN A 176 -12.01 -17.18 15.57
CA ASN A 176 -12.79 -18.35 15.95
C ASN A 176 -13.91 -18.57 14.92
N LEU A 177 -13.49 -18.91 13.71
CA LEU A 177 -14.36 -19.49 12.69
C LEU A 177 -14.64 -20.90 13.17
N SER A 178 -15.70 -21.07 13.97
CA SER A 178 -16.22 -22.40 14.28
C SER A 178 -16.46 -23.10 12.95
N THR A 179 -15.54 -23.96 12.53
CA THR A 179 -15.76 -24.85 11.41
C THR A 179 -17.00 -25.65 11.75
N ASN A 180 -18.00 -25.58 10.87
CA ASN A 180 -19.35 -26.11 11.07
C ASN A 180 -19.42 -27.60 11.45
N ASP A 181 -18.31 -28.34 11.48
CA ASP A 181 -18.29 -29.74 11.88
C ASP A 181 -18.65 -29.93 13.37
N THR A 182 -18.23 -29.04 14.28
CA THR A 182 -18.56 -29.22 15.71
C THR A 182 -20.00 -28.81 16.02
N MET A 183 -20.52 -27.76 15.38
CA MET A 183 -21.92 -27.34 15.52
C MET A 183 -22.91 -28.28 14.85
N LEU A 184 -22.58 -28.93 13.72
CA LEU A 184 -23.47 -29.94 13.12
C LEU A 184 -23.60 -31.18 14.00
N ILE A 185 -22.51 -31.61 14.66
CA ILE A 185 -22.52 -32.75 15.56
C ILE A 185 -23.28 -32.42 16.86
N GLU A 186 -23.07 -31.23 17.44
CA GLU A 186 -23.83 -30.79 18.62
C GLU A 186 -25.29 -30.47 18.33
N SER A 187 -25.62 -29.75 17.25
CA SER A 187 -27.00 -29.45 16.87
C SER A 187 -27.77 -30.73 16.52
N THR A 188 -27.15 -31.69 15.82
CA THR A 188 -27.75 -33.01 15.58
C THR A 188 -27.92 -33.80 16.88
N SER A 189 -26.99 -33.70 17.83
CA SER A 189 -27.10 -34.32 19.15
C SER A 189 -28.21 -33.68 20.01
N VAL A 190 -28.32 -32.35 20.02
CA VAL A 190 -29.36 -31.60 20.72
C VAL A 190 -30.72 -31.88 20.08
N LEU A 191 -30.85 -31.84 18.76
CA LEU A 191 -32.08 -32.18 18.07
C LEU A 191 -32.51 -33.62 18.34
N LYS A 192 -31.57 -34.57 18.40
CA LYS A 192 -31.88 -35.96 18.81
C LYS A 192 -32.40 -36.03 20.24
N LYS A 193 -31.83 -35.27 21.19
CA LYS A 193 -32.31 -35.21 22.58
C LYS A 193 -33.69 -34.56 22.69
N VAL A 194 -33.89 -33.41 22.03
CA VAL A 194 -35.17 -32.68 21.99
C VAL A 194 -36.24 -33.52 21.31
N SER A 195 -35.91 -34.19 20.20
CA SER A 195 -36.82 -35.11 19.49
C SER A 195 -37.29 -36.24 20.40
N LYS A 196 -36.39 -36.86 21.17
CA LYS A 196 -36.76 -37.89 22.15
C LYS A 196 -37.71 -37.35 23.22
N LEU A 197 -37.39 -36.20 23.81
CA LEU A 197 -38.24 -35.56 24.83
C LEU A 197 -39.63 -35.21 24.27
N LEU A 198 -39.68 -34.67 23.06
CA LEU A 198 -40.92 -34.31 22.39
C LEU A 198 -41.76 -35.55 22.05
N ILE A 199 -41.16 -36.62 21.52
CA ILE A 199 -41.85 -37.88 21.27
C ILE A 199 -42.42 -38.46 22.56
N SER A 200 -41.65 -38.44 23.65
CA SER A 200 -42.14 -38.87 24.97
C SER A 200 -43.34 -38.05 25.43
N SER A 201 -43.45 -36.78 25.04
CA SER A 201 -44.60 -35.93 25.39
C SER A 201 -45.88 -36.23 24.60
N PHE A 202 -45.79 -36.93 23.46
CA PHE A 202 -46.97 -37.31 22.68
C PHE A 202 -47.67 -38.56 23.20
N VAL A 203 -47.05 -39.29 24.14
CA VAL A 203 -47.66 -40.47 24.75
C VAL A 203 -48.77 -40.01 25.71
N PRO A 204 -50.03 -40.47 25.52
CA PRO A 204 -51.11 -40.23 26.49
C PRO A 204 -50.71 -40.71 27.89
N SER A 205 -51.11 -39.96 28.92
CA SER A 205 -50.72 -40.27 30.30
C SER A 205 -51.75 -41.14 31.03
N ILE A 206 -52.95 -41.25 30.48
CA ILE A 206 -54.11 -41.94 31.07
C ILE A 206 -54.62 -43.02 30.11
N ALA A 207 -54.70 -42.71 28.81
CA ALA A 207 -55.16 -43.67 27.82
C ALA A 207 -54.17 -44.84 27.65
N SER A 208 -54.69 -46.07 27.60
CA SER A 208 -53.87 -47.29 27.44
C SER A 208 -53.43 -47.56 26.00
N SER A 209 -53.99 -46.86 25.02
CA SER A 209 -53.68 -47.03 23.60
C SER A 209 -53.17 -45.73 22.97
N VAL A 210 -52.19 -45.87 22.08
CA VAL A 210 -51.60 -44.78 21.31
C VAL A 210 -52.22 -44.80 19.91
N ASN A 211 -52.59 -43.62 19.39
CA ASN A 211 -53.18 -43.49 18.05
C ASN A 211 -52.11 -43.55 16.95
N ASP A 212 -52.44 -44.14 15.79
CA ASP A 212 -51.55 -44.27 14.63
C ASP A 212 -50.96 -42.93 14.15
N THR A 213 -51.71 -41.84 14.27
CA THR A 213 -51.24 -40.48 13.92
C THR A 213 -50.07 -40.05 14.81
N ILE A 214 -50.16 -40.35 16.12
CA ILE A 214 -49.09 -40.08 17.10
C ILE A 214 -47.88 -40.98 16.83
N VAL A 215 -48.10 -42.24 16.48
CA VAL A 215 -47.02 -43.18 16.13
C VAL A 215 -46.28 -42.71 14.88
N ASN A 216 -47.00 -42.30 13.84
CA ASN A 216 -46.44 -41.89 12.55
C ASN A 216 -45.59 -40.62 12.66
N ILE A 217 -46.07 -39.59 13.36
CA ILE A 217 -45.27 -38.37 13.58
C ILE A 217 -44.06 -38.65 14.48
N SER A 218 -44.21 -39.52 15.48
CA SER A 218 -43.10 -39.90 16.36
C SER A 218 -41.99 -40.61 15.59
N ALA A 219 -42.35 -41.56 14.72
CA ALA A 219 -41.41 -42.25 13.84
C ALA A 219 -40.73 -41.29 12.86
N LYS A 220 -41.49 -40.35 12.28
CA LYS A 220 -40.98 -39.34 11.34
C LYS A 220 -39.94 -38.41 12.00
N ILE A 221 -40.23 -37.90 13.20
CA ILE A 221 -39.28 -37.07 13.97
C ILE A 221 -38.07 -37.90 14.46
N GLN A 222 -38.28 -39.17 14.84
CA GLN A 222 -37.20 -40.04 15.28
C GLN A 222 -36.21 -40.38 14.16
N GLN A 223 -36.72 -40.63 12.95
CA GLN A 223 -35.90 -40.93 11.76
C GLN A 223 -35.19 -39.67 11.25
N ASN A 224 -35.83 -38.51 11.33
CA ASN A 224 -35.22 -37.25 10.90
C ASN A 224 -35.47 -36.08 11.88
N PRO A 225 -34.64 -35.94 12.93
CA PRO A 225 -34.74 -34.85 13.91
C PRO A 225 -34.63 -33.44 13.34
N SER A 226 -34.03 -33.27 12.16
CA SER A 226 -33.88 -31.95 11.51
C SER A 226 -35.22 -31.36 11.07
N LEU A 227 -36.27 -32.17 10.96
CA LEU A 227 -37.63 -31.71 10.63
C LEU A 227 -38.15 -30.67 11.62
N LEU A 228 -37.73 -30.71 12.88
CA LEU A 228 -38.11 -29.74 13.92
C LEU A 228 -37.66 -28.31 13.64
N GLN A 229 -36.74 -28.11 12.68
CA GLN A 229 -36.31 -26.79 12.24
C GLN A 229 -37.15 -26.24 11.08
N SER A 230 -38.09 -27.03 10.55
CA SER A 230 -38.96 -26.61 9.44
C SER A 230 -40.34 -26.19 9.94
N ASP A 231 -40.87 -25.09 9.41
CA ASP A 231 -42.24 -24.63 9.70
C ASP A 231 -43.31 -25.64 9.27
N SER A 232 -42.96 -26.55 8.35
CA SER A 232 -43.86 -27.57 7.82
C SER A 232 -44.33 -28.59 8.85
N ILE A 233 -43.52 -28.91 9.87
CA ILE A 233 -43.83 -29.95 10.86
C ILE A 233 -44.70 -29.41 12.02
N GLU A 234 -44.79 -28.09 12.17
CA GLU A 234 -45.43 -27.45 13.32
C GLU A 234 -46.91 -27.84 13.46
N GLN A 235 -47.65 -27.89 12.34
CA GLN A 235 -49.06 -28.26 12.32
C GLN A 235 -49.28 -29.75 12.66
N GLU A 236 -48.37 -30.62 12.21
CA GLU A 236 -48.42 -32.05 12.56
C GLU A 236 -48.21 -32.23 14.08
N ILE A 237 -47.26 -31.50 14.68
CA ILE A 237 -46.99 -31.53 16.12
C ILE A 237 -48.21 -31.05 16.91
N LYS A 238 -48.82 -29.93 16.50
CA LYS A 238 -50.04 -29.38 17.14
C LYS A 238 -51.20 -30.37 17.09
N THR A 239 -51.34 -31.08 15.97
CA THR A 239 -52.37 -32.12 15.79
C THR A 239 -52.13 -33.29 16.73
N ALA A 240 -50.88 -33.77 16.84
CA ALA A 240 -50.50 -34.87 17.73
C ALA A 240 -50.75 -34.53 19.21
N ILE A 241 -50.41 -33.31 19.65
CA ILE A 241 -50.67 -32.84 21.01
C ILE A 241 -52.16 -32.81 21.31
N SER A 242 -52.96 -32.26 20.39
CA SER A 242 -54.41 -32.16 20.54
C SER A 242 -55.06 -33.53 20.65
N LEU A 243 -54.60 -34.48 19.83
CA LEU A 243 -55.09 -35.86 19.84
C LEU A 243 -54.74 -36.59 21.14
N ARG A 244 -53.51 -36.44 21.64
CA ARG A 244 -53.10 -36.99 22.93
C ARG A 244 -53.99 -36.50 24.07
N ILE A 245 -54.30 -35.20 24.09
CA ILE A 245 -55.19 -34.60 25.11
C ILE A 245 -56.61 -35.16 24.99
N ALA A 246 -57.12 -35.34 23.77
CA ALA A 246 -58.45 -35.90 23.55
C ALA A 246 -58.56 -37.35 24.07
N LEU A 247 -57.56 -38.18 23.80
CA LEU A 247 -57.50 -39.57 24.28
C LEU A 247 -57.48 -39.66 25.81
N ASP A 248 -56.69 -38.80 26.47
CA ASP A 248 -56.67 -38.74 27.93
C ASP A 248 -58.03 -38.29 28.50
N LYS A 249 -58.69 -37.30 27.88
CA LYS A 249 -60.03 -36.84 28.30
C LYS A 249 -61.09 -37.92 28.16
N GLU A 250 -61.05 -38.67 27.06
CA GLU A 250 -61.98 -39.79 26.82
C GLU A 250 -61.77 -40.91 27.84
N SER A 251 -60.52 -41.21 28.15
CA SER A 251 -60.16 -42.23 29.16
C SER A 251 -60.61 -41.82 30.57
N VAL A 252 -60.47 -40.55 30.94
CA VAL A 252 -61.00 -40.02 32.20
C VAL A 252 -62.52 -40.13 32.25
N LYS A 253 -63.20 -39.75 31.15
CA LYS A 253 -64.65 -39.86 31.07
C LYS A 253 -65.12 -41.29 31.26
N ALA A 254 -64.51 -42.26 30.57
CA ALA A 254 -64.82 -43.68 30.72
C ALA A 254 -64.55 -44.21 32.15
N MET A 255 -63.50 -43.71 32.81
CA MET A 255 -63.19 -44.07 34.20
C MET A 255 -64.20 -43.49 35.20
N VAL A 256 -64.67 -42.26 34.98
CA VAL A 256 -65.71 -41.65 35.83
C VAL A 256 -67.05 -42.36 35.60
N GLU A 257 -67.43 -42.63 34.35
CA GLU A 257 -68.65 -43.38 34.01
C GLU A 257 -68.65 -44.81 34.59
N SER A 258 -67.49 -45.47 34.66
CA SER A 258 -67.39 -46.80 35.30
C SER A 258 -67.46 -46.76 36.83
N ILE A 259 -67.14 -45.62 37.45
CA ILE A 259 -67.29 -45.39 38.90
C ILE A 259 -68.73 -45.01 39.25
N ASP A 260 -69.39 -44.18 38.43
CA ASP A 260 -70.80 -43.77 38.63
C ASP A 260 -71.81 -44.89 38.28
N GLY A 261 -71.37 -45.95 37.59
CA GLY A 261 -72.17 -47.12 37.22
C GLY A 261 -72.14 -48.29 38.23
N VAL A 262 -71.55 -48.09 39.42
CA VAL A 262 -71.52 -49.06 40.54
C VAL A 262 -72.39 -48.59 41.70
#